data_AF-A0A658KFW5-F1
#
_entry.id   AF-A0A658KFW5-F1
#
_cell.length_a   1.000
_cell.length_b   1.000
_cell.length_c   1.000
_cell.angle_alpha   90.00
_cell.angle_beta   90.00
_cell.angle_gamma   90.00
#
_symmetry.space_group_name_H-M   'P 1'
#
loop_
_entity.id
_entity.type
_entity.pdbx_description
1 polymer ?
#
loop_
_entity_poly.entity_id
_entity_poly.type
_entity_poly.pdbx_seq_one_letter_code
_entity_poly.pdbx_strand_id
1 'polypeptide(L)'
;MELHAWVNPYRISMNASDGTMEELNNSSSDSPASVFNTHPEWTGTAANRFVLNPGIPEVQAWVGSIVEEIVTKYDVDAIQFDDYFYYESADSLLNDDPTYQTYNTTFTTKADWRRNNTYSLVDACHKKIAAVNTDVLFGISPAGVWRNKS
;
A
#
# COMPACT_ATOMS: atom_id res chain seq x y z
N MET A 1 -19.09 -4.31 -21.03
CA MET A 1 -18.41 -3.27 -20.23
C MET A 1 -17.60 -4.03 -19.23
N GLU A 2 -16.31 -3.70 -19.10
CA GLU A 2 -15.44 -4.31 -18.10
C GLU A 2 -15.41 -3.42 -16.85
N LEU A 3 -15.35 -4.04 -15.68
CA LEU A 3 -15.29 -3.41 -14.36
C LEU A 3 -13.93 -3.69 -13.71
N HIS A 4 -13.14 -2.62 -13.54
CA HIS A 4 -11.87 -2.69 -12.84
C HIS A 4 -12.02 -2.11 -11.43
N ALA A 5 -11.73 -2.90 -10.40
CA ALA A 5 -11.72 -2.41 -9.03
C ALA A 5 -10.40 -1.68 -8.75
N TRP A 6 -10.50 -0.37 -8.48
CA TRP A 6 -9.35 0.46 -8.17
C TRP A 6 -9.01 0.45 -6.68
N VAL A 7 -7.75 0.21 -6.35
CA VAL A 7 -7.23 0.17 -4.97
C VAL A 7 -6.02 1.10 -4.84
N ASN A 8 -6.03 1.93 -3.79
CA ASN A 8 -4.85 2.68 -3.34
C ASN A 8 -4.24 1.97 -2.12
N PRO A 9 -3.05 1.37 -2.23
CA PRO A 9 -2.61 0.33 -1.28
C PRO A 9 -2.18 0.84 0.10
N TYR A 10 -1.72 2.10 0.22
CA TYR A 10 -1.01 2.54 1.43
C TYR A 10 -1.54 3.81 2.09
N ARG A 11 -2.54 4.49 1.50
CA ARG A 11 -3.11 5.70 2.11
C ARG A 11 -4.03 5.34 3.26
N ILE A 12 -3.81 5.94 4.43
CA ILE A 12 -4.76 5.85 5.55
C ILE A 12 -5.59 7.13 5.63
N SER A 13 -4.97 8.30 5.50
CA SER A 13 -5.67 9.58 5.65
C SER A 13 -5.31 10.62 4.58
N MET A 14 -6.09 11.70 4.53
CA MET A 14 -5.87 12.84 3.64
C MET A 14 -5.07 13.98 4.28
N ASN A 15 -4.99 14.00 5.61
CA ASN A 15 -4.13 14.90 6.38
C ASN A 15 -3.57 14.17 7.63
N ALA A 16 -2.53 14.71 8.27
CA ALA A 16 -2.05 14.26 9.57
C ALA A 16 -2.33 15.36 10.62
N SER A 17 -3.52 15.32 11.22
CA SER A 17 -3.96 16.24 12.26
C SER A 17 -4.47 15.48 13.49
N ASP A 18 -4.50 16.14 14.65
CA ASP A 18 -5.04 15.57 15.89
C ASP A 18 -6.51 15.14 15.73
N GLY A 19 -7.32 15.92 15.00
CA GLY A 19 -8.71 15.57 14.71
C GLY A 19 -8.84 14.31 13.84
N THR A 20 -8.00 14.17 12.80
CA THR A 20 -7.97 12.94 11.99
C THR A 20 -7.48 11.74 12.79
N MET A 21 -6.54 11.92 13.72
CA MET A 21 -6.12 10.86 14.63
C MET A 21 -7.26 10.42 15.56
N GLU A 22 -8.04 11.36 16.08
CA GLU A 22 -9.22 11.06 16.90
C GLU A 22 -10.28 10.27 16.11
N GLU A 23 -10.60 10.70 14.88
CA GLU A 23 -11.52 9.99 13.98
C GLU A 23 -11.07 8.55 13.68
N LEU A 24 -9.78 8.36 13.36
CA LEU A 24 -9.24 7.03 13.05
C LEU A 24 -9.26 6.09 14.26
N ASN A 25 -9.11 6.62 15.48
CA ASN A 25 -9.20 5.84 16.72
C ASN A 25 -10.65 5.57 17.16
N ASN A 26 -11.61 6.39 16.72
CA ASN A 26 -13.02 6.30 17.09
C ASN A 26 -13.87 5.76 15.92
N SER A 27 -13.45 4.63 15.33
CA SER A 27 -14.20 3.97 14.27
C SER A 27 -15.60 3.54 14.74
N SER A 28 -16.61 3.62 13.87
CA SER A 28 -17.99 3.19 14.17
C SER A 28 -18.04 1.70 14.53
N SER A 29 -18.92 1.31 15.45
CA SER A 29 -19.18 -0.09 15.78
C SER A 29 -19.76 -0.93 14.64
N ASP A 30 -20.28 -0.27 13.60
CA ASP A 30 -20.88 -0.92 12.42
C ASP A 30 -19.84 -1.30 11.34
N SER A 31 -18.56 -0.96 11.56
CA SER A 31 -17.45 -1.23 10.64
C SER A 31 -16.24 -1.79 11.40
N PRO A 32 -15.35 -2.56 10.75
CA PRO A 32 -14.07 -2.92 11.34
C PRO A 32 -13.30 -1.67 11.77
N ALA A 33 -12.57 -1.76 12.89
CA ALA A 33 -11.70 -0.68 13.33
C ALA A 33 -10.63 -0.38 12.28
N SER A 34 -10.28 0.91 12.14
CA SER A 34 -9.23 1.36 11.22
C SER A 34 -7.90 0.63 11.46
N VAL A 35 -7.17 0.33 10.39
CA VAL A 35 -5.80 -0.23 10.47
C VAL A 35 -4.85 0.68 11.25
N PHE A 36 -5.13 1.99 11.28
CA PHE A 36 -4.41 2.95 12.12
C PHE A 36 -4.52 2.63 13.62
N ASN A 37 -5.70 2.14 14.04
CA ASN A 37 -6.00 1.83 15.43
C ASN A 37 -5.58 0.40 15.79
N THR A 38 -5.80 -0.56 14.90
CA THR A 38 -5.49 -1.98 15.16
C THR A 38 -4.02 -2.34 14.95
N HIS A 39 -3.32 -1.61 14.08
CA HIS A 39 -1.92 -1.78 13.76
C HIS A 39 -1.16 -0.45 13.70
N PRO A 40 -1.06 0.29 14.83
CA PRO A 40 -0.34 1.56 14.87
C PRO A 40 1.13 1.42 14.47
N GLU A 41 1.75 0.25 14.71
CA GLU A 41 3.12 -0.09 14.33
C GLU A 41 3.34 -0.19 12.81
N TRP A 42 2.27 -0.33 12.03
CA TRP A 42 2.34 -0.31 10.56
C TRP A 42 2.33 1.09 9.98
N THR A 43 1.98 2.09 10.80
CA THR A 43 1.71 3.44 10.33
C THR A 43 2.93 4.35 10.44
N GLY A 44 3.15 5.17 9.43
CA GLY A 44 4.03 6.33 9.47
C GLY A 44 3.31 7.62 9.08
N THR A 45 4.01 8.74 9.21
CA THR A 45 3.53 10.04 8.74
C THR A 45 4.45 10.55 7.65
N ALA A 46 3.89 10.89 6.49
CA ALA A 46 4.64 11.46 5.37
C ALA A 46 3.71 12.24 4.43
N ALA A 47 4.24 13.23 3.72
CA ALA A 47 3.48 14.16 2.88
C ALA A 47 2.18 14.69 3.56
N ASN A 48 2.27 15.06 4.86
CA ASN A 48 1.13 15.45 5.70
C ASN A 48 -0.01 14.42 5.72
N ARG A 49 0.27 13.11 5.76
CA ARG A 49 -0.74 12.03 5.80
C ARG A 49 -0.28 10.91 6.72
N PHE A 50 -1.23 10.18 7.28
CA PHE A 50 -0.98 8.85 7.83
C PHE A 50 -0.98 7.85 6.69
N VAL A 51 0.03 6.98 6.67
CA VAL A 51 0.25 6.01 5.60
C VAL A 51 0.78 4.70 6.17
N LEU A 52 0.45 3.59 5.52
CA LEU A 52 1.04 2.30 5.82
C LEU A 52 2.49 2.28 5.33
N ASN A 53 3.38 1.65 6.10
CA ASN A 53 4.79 1.51 5.75
C ASN A 53 4.99 0.34 4.77
N PRO A 54 5.37 0.57 3.51
CA PRO A 54 5.48 -0.49 2.51
C PRO A 54 6.60 -1.50 2.80
N GLY A 55 7.55 -1.16 3.68
CA GLY A 55 8.68 -2.02 4.02
C GLY A 55 8.38 -3.11 5.06
N ILE A 56 7.17 -3.12 5.62
CA ILE A 56 6.73 -4.14 6.58
C ILE A 56 6.06 -5.29 5.80
N PRO A 57 6.59 -6.53 5.84
CA PRO A 57 6.01 -7.67 5.12
C PRO A 57 4.54 -7.93 5.49
N GLU A 58 4.16 -7.73 6.74
CA GLU A 58 2.79 -7.89 7.24
C GLU A 58 1.82 -6.89 6.57
N VAL A 59 2.26 -5.66 6.30
CA VAL A 59 1.49 -4.67 5.54
C VAL A 59 1.25 -5.17 4.11
N GLN A 60 2.29 -5.67 3.44
CA GLN A 60 2.18 -6.19 2.08
C GLN A 60 1.23 -7.39 2.02
N ALA A 61 1.31 -8.30 2.99
CA ALA A 61 0.44 -9.46 3.10
C ALA A 61 -1.02 -9.04 3.34
N TRP A 62 -1.24 -8.05 4.22
CA TRP A 62 -2.56 -7.50 4.51
C TRP A 62 -3.20 -6.87 3.27
N VAL A 63 -2.50 -5.97 2.57
CA VAL A 63 -2.98 -5.38 1.30
C VAL A 63 -3.28 -6.47 0.26
N GLY A 64 -2.39 -7.47 0.13
CA GLY A 64 -2.62 -8.61 -0.75
C GLY A 64 -3.90 -9.39 -0.43
N SER A 65 -4.21 -9.57 0.86
CA SER A 65 -5.44 -10.25 1.30
C SER A 65 -6.72 -9.48 0.98
N ILE A 66 -6.68 -8.15 0.98
CA ILE A 66 -7.81 -7.31 0.57
C ILE A 66 -8.05 -7.46 -0.94
N VAL A 67 -6.98 -7.45 -1.74
CA VAL A 67 -7.08 -7.70 -3.18
C VAL A 67 -7.66 -9.10 -3.46
N GLU A 68 -7.18 -10.12 -2.75
CA GLU A 68 -7.72 -11.49 -2.82
C GLU A 68 -9.20 -11.55 -2.43
N GLU A 69 -9.60 -10.84 -1.36
CA GLU A 69 -10.99 -10.77 -0.93
C GLU A 69 -11.88 -10.16 -2.02
N ILE A 70 -11.44 -9.08 -2.67
CA ILE A 70 -12.19 -8.43 -3.76
C ILE A 70 -12.43 -9.43 -4.89
N VAL A 71 -11.38 -10.08 -5.40
CA VAL A 71 -11.52 -11.01 -6.53
C VAL A 71 -12.26 -12.29 -6.17
N THR A 72 -12.29 -12.66 -4.89
CA THR A 72 -13.04 -13.83 -4.40
C THR A 72 -14.53 -13.53 -4.28
N LYS A 73 -14.89 -12.32 -3.83
CA LYS A 73 -16.27 -11.98 -3.46
C LYS A 73 -17.06 -11.25 -4.54
N TYR A 74 -16.37 -10.65 -5.52
CA TYR A 74 -17.00 -9.81 -6.53
C TYR A 74 -16.57 -10.21 -7.94
N ASP A 75 -17.52 -10.16 -8.87
CA ASP A 75 -17.31 -10.40 -10.30
C ASP A 75 -16.69 -9.17 -10.95
N VAL A 76 -15.37 -9.04 -10.83
CA VAL A 76 -14.56 -7.96 -11.41
C VAL A 76 -13.69 -8.50 -12.55
N ASP A 77 -13.54 -7.71 -13.61
CA ASP A 77 -12.67 -8.09 -14.74
C ASP A 77 -11.19 -7.80 -14.44
N ALA A 78 -10.91 -6.84 -13.54
CA ALA A 78 -9.54 -6.53 -13.15
C ALA A 78 -9.41 -5.85 -11.78
N ILE A 79 -8.18 -5.88 -11.26
CA ILE A 79 -7.69 -5.00 -10.20
C ILE A 79 -6.79 -3.93 -10.83
N GLN A 80 -6.96 -2.67 -10.40
CA GLN A 80 -6.16 -1.54 -10.86
C GLN A 80 -5.53 -0.82 -9.66
N PHE A 81 -4.22 -0.64 -9.66
CA PHE A 81 -3.56 0.36 -8.80
C PHE A 81 -3.30 1.65 -9.60
N ASP A 82 -3.31 2.78 -8.91
CA ASP A 82 -2.86 4.07 -9.42
C ASP A 82 -1.35 4.27 -9.18
N ASP A 83 -0.91 5.52 -9.02
CA ASP A 83 0.49 5.93 -9.00
C ASP A 83 1.08 6.12 -7.59
N TYR A 84 0.30 5.88 -6.52
CA TYR A 84 0.78 6.11 -5.15
C TYR A 84 1.32 4.84 -4.49
N PHE A 85 2.63 4.82 -4.27
CA PHE A 85 3.32 3.78 -3.51
C PHE A 85 3.93 4.36 -2.22
N TYR A 86 5.16 4.88 -2.30
CA TYR A 86 5.75 5.63 -1.19
C TYR A 86 5.22 7.07 -1.20
N TYR A 87 4.41 7.41 -0.20
CA TYR A 87 3.93 8.78 0.01
C TYR A 87 5.04 9.62 0.63
N GLU A 88 5.72 10.43 -0.17
CA GLU A 88 6.75 11.36 0.32
C GLU A 88 6.68 12.68 -0.47
N SER A 89 7.08 13.77 0.20
CA SER A 89 7.47 15.02 -0.45
C SER A 89 8.89 15.38 -0.02
N ALA A 90 9.53 16.31 -0.72
CA ALA A 90 10.88 16.76 -0.38
C ALA A 90 11.03 17.20 1.08
N ASP A 91 9.96 17.77 1.65
CA ASP A 91 9.93 18.29 3.02
C ASP A 91 9.26 17.34 4.03
N SER A 92 8.73 16.20 3.58
CA SER A 92 7.99 15.25 4.43
C SER A 92 8.20 13.83 3.94
N LEU A 93 9.33 13.26 4.35
CA LEU A 93 9.74 11.89 4.07
C LEU A 93 9.14 10.91 5.08
N LEU A 94 8.98 9.66 4.66
CA LEU A 94 8.61 8.55 5.52
C LEU A 94 9.85 8.08 6.29
N ASN A 95 9.79 8.11 7.62
CA ASN A 95 10.86 7.57 8.46
C ASN A 95 10.76 6.04 8.60
N ASP A 96 11.18 5.32 7.58
CA ASP A 96 11.28 3.86 7.52
C ASP A 96 12.73 3.35 7.72
N ASP A 97 13.62 4.15 8.32
CA ASP A 97 14.96 3.69 8.69
C ASP A 97 14.94 2.49 9.66
N PRO A 98 14.09 2.48 10.71
CA PRO A 98 13.97 1.31 11.58
C PRO A 98 13.50 0.06 10.80
N THR A 99 12.49 0.22 9.94
CA THR A 99 11.97 -0.86 9.10
C THR A 99 13.03 -1.38 8.13
N TYR A 100 13.81 -0.49 7.53
CA TYR A 100 14.94 -0.86 6.70
C TYR A 100 15.96 -1.69 7.49
N GLN A 101 16.34 -1.27 8.70
CA GLN A 101 17.28 -2.02 9.54
C GLN A 101 16.74 -3.39 9.95
N THR A 102 15.44 -3.50 10.20
CA THR A 102 14.80 -4.76 10.61
C THR A 102 14.64 -5.75 9.45
N TYR A 103 14.17 -5.28 8.29
CA TYR A 103 13.71 -6.17 7.21
C TYR A 103 14.63 -6.22 5.98
N ASN A 104 15.63 -5.33 5.86
CA ASN A 104 16.60 -5.43 4.78
C ASN A 104 17.67 -6.47 5.08
N THR A 105 17.69 -7.56 4.32
CA THR A 105 18.68 -8.64 4.45
C THR A 105 19.69 -8.68 3.30
N THR A 106 19.44 -7.97 2.19
CA THR A 106 20.18 -8.20 0.94
C THR A 106 20.55 -6.94 0.16
N PHE A 107 19.82 -5.83 0.29
CA PHE A 107 20.03 -4.65 -0.55
C PHE A 107 21.12 -3.75 0.02
N THR A 108 21.99 -3.26 -0.85
CA THR A 108 23.06 -2.33 -0.47
C THR A 108 22.53 -0.93 -0.21
N THR A 109 21.46 -0.51 -0.90
CA THR A 109 20.87 0.82 -0.74
C THR A 109 19.42 0.75 -0.31
N LYS A 110 19.02 1.69 0.54
CA LYS A 110 17.62 1.87 0.95
C LYS A 110 16.70 2.14 -0.25
N ALA A 111 17.20 2.80 -1.30
CA ALA A 111 16.44 3.07 -2.51
C ALA A 111 16.12 1.79 -3.30
N ASP A 112 17.08 0.86 -3.41
CA ASP A 112 16.83 -0.45 -4.04
C ASP A 112 15.87 -1.29 -3.20
N TRP A 113 16.04 -1.28 -1.88
CA TRP A 113 15.13 -1.96 -0.96
C TRP A 113 13.68 -1.44 -1.08
N ARG A 114 13.48 -0.11 -1.09
CA ARG A 114 12.15 0.49 -1.27
C ARG A 114 11.52 0.11 -2.62
N ARG A 115 12.28 0.12 -3.71
CA ARG A 115 11.81 -0.37 -5.02
C ARG A 115 11.39 -1.83 -4.96
N ASN A 116 12.18 -2.66 -4.27
CA ASN A 116 11.84 -4.06 -4.09
C ASN A 116 10.57 -4.26 -3.25
N ASN A 117 10.33 -3.45 -2.22
CA ASN A 117 9.09 -3.55 -1.44
C ASN A 117 7.84 -3.31 -2.30
N THR A 118 7.90 -2.33 -3.22
CA THR A 118 6.85 -2.13 -4.23
C THR A 118 6.72 -3.35 -5.15
N TYR A 119 7.83 -3.89 -5.67
CA TYR A 119 7.81 -5.10 -6.48
C TYR A 119 7.19 -6.29 -5.74
N SER A 120 7.55 -6.50 -4.47
CA SER A 120 7.05 -7.58 -3.63
C SER A 120 5.54 -7.50 -3.41
N LEU A 121 4.97 -6.30 -3.18
CA LEU A 121 3.52 -6.15 -3.14
C LEU A 121 2.88 -6.54 -4.47
N VAL A 122 3.39 -6.00 -5.59
CA VAL A 122 2.83 -6.24 -6.93
C VAL A 122 2.87 -7.73 -7.29
N ASP A 123 3.99 -8.40 -7.04
CA ASP A 123 4.15 -9.85 -7.26
C ASP A 123 3.22 -10.66 -6.36
N ALA A 124 3.05 -10.29 -5.09
CA ALA A 124 2.14 -10.96 -4.16
C ALA A 124 0.67 -10.81 -4.61
N CYS A 125 0.24 -9.61 -5.00
CA CYS A 125 -1.11 -9.36 -5.53
C CYS A 125 -1.35 -10.15 -6.82
N HIS A 126 -0.41 -10.12 -7.76
CA HIS A 126 -0.51 -10.89 -9.01
C HIS A 126 -0.71 -12.39 -8.74
N LYS A 127 0.10 -12.98 -7.86
CA LYS A 127 0.01 -14.39 -7.49
C LYS A 127 -1.31 -14.74 -6.81
N LYS A 128 -1.80 -13.87 -5.91
CA LYS A 128 -3.09 -14.07 -5.24
C LYS A 128 -4.27 -14.00 -6.21
N ILE A 129 -4.27 -13.03 -7.13
CA ILE A 129 -5.31 -12.90 -8.16
C ILE A 129 -5.31 -14.17 -9.03
N ALA A 130 -4.16 -14.55 -9.57
CA ALA A 130 -4.03 -15.73 -10.44
C ALA A 130 -4.40 -17.05 -9.74
N ALA A 131 -4.22 -17.14 -8.42
CA ALA A 131 -4.64 -18.30 -7.63
C ALA A 131 -6.16 -18.40 -7.45
N VAL A 132 -6.88 -17.27 -7.51
CA VAL A 132 -8.35 -17.23 -7.42
C VAL A 132 -8.98 -17.38 -8.81
N ASN A 133 -8.54 -16.57 -9.78
CA ASN A 133 -9.04 -16.58 -11.15
C ASN A 133 -7.98 -16.01 -12.12
N THR A 134 -7.55 -16.81 -13.09
CA THR A 134 -6.55 -16.43 -14.08
C THR A 134 -7.06 -15.44 -15.14
N ASP A 135 -8.38 -15.30 -15.27
CA ASP A 135 -8.99 -14.38 -16.24
C ASP A 135 -9.05 -12.93 -15.72
N VAL A 136 -8.89 -12.73 -14.41
CA VAL A 136 -8.87 -11.40 -13.79
C VAL A 136 -7.53 -10.72 -14.05
N LEU A 137 -7.56 -9.55 -14.67
CA LEU A 137 -6.35 -8.78 -15.00
C LEU A 137 -5.81 -8.01 -13.78
N PHE A 138 -4.52 -7.70 -13.78
CA PHE A 138 -3.91 -6.80 -12.81
C PHE A 138 -3.10 -5.71 -13.51
N GLY A 139 -3.47 -4.45 -13.27
CA GLY A 139 -2.88 -3.27 -13.89
C GLY A 139 -2.41 -2.24 -12.88
N ILE A 140 -1.42 -1.44 -13.29
CA ILE A 140 -0.90 -0.30 -12.52
C ILE A 140 -0.79 0.89 -13.46
N SER A 141 -1.24 2.06 -13.03
CA SER A 141 -1.11 3.32 -13.78
C SER A 141 -0.08 4.22 -13.07
N PRO A 142 1.23 4.05 -13.33
CA PRO A 142 2.27 4.83 -12.68
C PRO A 142 2.35 6.26 -13.23
N ALA A 143 3.12 7.11 -12.55
CA ALA A 143 3.50 8.41 -13.08
C ALA A 143 4.16 8.29 -14.48
N GLY A 144 3.91 9.26 -15.35
CA GLY A 144 4.33 9.22 -16.76
C GLY A 144 5.85 9.32 -17.02
N VAL A 145 6.67 9.51 -15.99
CA VAL A 145 8.13 9.62 -16.09
C VAL A 145 8.79 8.62 -15.13
N TRP A 146 9.44 7.59 -15.67
CA TRP A 146 10.20 6.62 -14.88
C TRP A 146 11.59 7.15 -14.50
N ARG A 147 12.36 7.64 -15.49
CA ARG A 147 13.68 8.26 -15.26
C ARG A 147 14.07 9.15 -16.44
N ASN A 148 14.51 10.37 -16.17
CA ASN A 148 15.12 11.24 -17.18
C ASN A 148 16.52 10.73 -17.57
N LYS A 149 16.97 11.10 -18.77
CA LYS A 149 18.36 10.86 -19.19
C LYS A 149 19.30 11.67 -18.30
N SER A 150 20.26 10.99 -17.70
CA SER A 150 21.41 11.57 -17.00
C SER A 150 22.50 11.97 -17.97
#